data_AF-A0A0B4EKD2-F1
#
_entry.id   AF-A0A0B4EKD2-F1
#
_cell.length_a   1.000
_cell.length_b   1.000
_cell.length_c   1.000
_cell.angle_alpha   90.00
_cell.angle_beta   90.00
_cell.angle_gamma   90.00
#
_symmetry.space_group_name_H-M   'P 1'
#
loop_
_entity.id
_entity.type
_entity.pdbx_description
1 polymer ?
#
loop_
_entity_poly.entity_id
_entity_poly.type
_entity_poly.pdbx_seq_one_letter_code
_entity_poly.pdbx_strand_id
1 'polypeptide(L)'
;DTALKTANSGYLTRRLVDVAQDLVVTEVDCGTEHGLLMTPHIEGGDVVEPLGERVLGRVIARDVFKPGTEEIIVPAGTLVDEKWVEFIELNSIDEVIVRSPISCETRYGICAKCY
;
A
#
# COMPACT_ATOMS: atom_id res chain seq x y z
N ASP A 1 19.33 -29.82 -7.53
CA ASP A 1 18.11 -28.99 -7.49
C ASP A 1 18.41 -27.52 -7.14
N THR A 2 19.21 -27.24 -6.11
CA THR A 2 19.58 -25.87 -5.70
C THR A 2 20.19 -25.01 -6.82
N ALA A 3 21.14 -25.53 -7.59
CA ALA A 3 21.80 -24.79 -8.66
C ALA A 3 20.84 -24.33 -9.79
N LEU A 4 19.82 -25.15 -10.09
CA LEU A 4 18.79 -24.82 -11.08
C LEU A 4 17.86 -23.72 -10.55
N LYS A 5 17.51 -23.78 -9.26
CA LYS A 5 16.69 -22.76 -8.59
C LYS A 5 17.40 -21.39 -8.53
N THR A 6 18.72 -21.38 -8.32
CA THR A 6 19.54 -20.15 -8.38
C THR A 6 19.50 -19.52 -9.77
N ALA A 7 19.66 -20.31 -10.83
CA ALA A 7 19.61 -19.82 -12.21
C ALA A 7 18.23 -19.20 -12.55
N ASN A 8 17.14 -19.87 -12.15
CA ASN A 8 15.78 -19.37 -12.35
C ASN A 8 15.52 -18.06 -11.60
N SER A 9 16.00 -17.95 -10.35
CA SER A 9 15.83 -16.75 -9.54
C SER A 9 16.60 -15.55 -10.12
N GLY A 10 17.83 -15.77 -10.58
CA GLY A 10 18.63 -14.74 -11.25
C GLY A 10 17.99 -14.29 -12.56
N TYR A 11 17.43 -15.23 -13.33
CA TYR A 11 16.71 -14.92 -14.56
C TYR A 11 15.46 -14.06 -14.32
N LEU A 12 14.66 -14.41 -13.31
CA LEU A 12 13.47 -13.65 -12.94
C LEU A 12 13.85 -12.24 -12.47
N THR A 13 14.85 -12.13 -11.59
CA THR A 13 15.32 -10.83 -11.08
C THR A 13 15.74 -9.90 -12.21
N ARG A 14 16.52 -10.41 -13.18
CA ARG A 14 16.91 -9.63 -14.36
C ARG A 14 15.69 -9.14 -15.14
N ARG A 15 14.72 -10.02 -15.42
CA ARG A 15 13.50 -9.63 -16.15
C ARG A 15 12.68 -8.56 -15.41
N LEU A 16 12.62 -8.64 -14.08
CA LEU A 16 11.93 -7.63 -13.27
C LEU A 16 12.66 -6.28 -13.34
N VAL A 17 14.00 -6.28 -13.26
CA VAL A 17 14.81 -5.06 -13.41
C VAL A 17 14.65 -4.46 -14.81
N ASP A 18 14.73 -5.29 -15.86
CA ASP A 18 14.59 -4.83 -17.25
C ASP A 18 13.25 -4.09 -17.49
N VAL A 19 12.19 -4.43 -16.74
CA VAL A 19 10.88 -3.77 -16.82
C VAL A 19 10.76 -2.55 -15.89
N ALA A 20 11.37 -2.59 -14.70
CA ALA A 20 11.16 -1.59 -13.66
C ALA A 20 12.26 -0.52 -13.55
N GLN A 21 13.39 -0.67 -14.25
CA GLN A 21 14.59 0.16 -14.08
C GLN A 21 14.37 1.68 -14.28
N ASP A 22 13.39 2.06 -15.11
CA ASP A 22 13.11 3.46 -15.44
C ASP A 22 12.03 4.07 -14.52
N LEU A 23 11.48 3.30 -13.57
CA LEU A 23 10.48 3.77 -12.63
C LEU A 23 11.14 4.44 -11.43
N VAL A 24 11.12 5.77 -11.42
CA VAL A 24 11.69 6.61 -10.34
C VAL A 24 10.65 7.55 -9.75
N VAL A 25 10.85 7.96 -8.50
CA VAL A 25 10.01 8.97 -7.84
C VAL A 25 10.33 10.35 -8.43
N THR A 26 9.36 10.99 -9.08
CA THR A 26 9.58 12.24 -9.86
C THR A 26 8.87 13.47 -9.32
N GLU A 27 7.84 13.29 -8.49
CA GLU A 27 7.10 14.39 -7.86
C GLU A 27 6.62 13.99 -6.46
N VAL A 28 6.12 14.97 -5.69
CA VAL A 28 5.67 14.71 -4.31
C VAL A 28 4.26 14.11 -4.27
N ASP A 29 3.34 14.64 -5.07
CA ASP A 29 1.92 14.29 -5.04
C ASP A 29 1.29 14.49 -6.42
N CYS A 30 0.74 13.42 -7.01
CA CYS A 30 0.02 13.50 -8.29
C CYS A 30 -1.44 13.96 -8.15
N GLY A 31 -1.95 14.11 -6.93
CA GLY A 31 -3.32 14.54 -6.65
C GLY A 31 -4.39 13.45 -6.71
N THR A 32 -4.03 12.21 -7.07
CA THR A 32 -5.02 11.12 -7.22
C THR A 32 -5.78 10.83 -5.92
N GLU A 33 -7.09 10.64 -6.04
CA GLU A 33 -7.97 10.09 -4.99
C GLU A 33 -8.27 8.60 -5.22
N HIS A 34 -7.68 8.03 -6.29
CA HIS A 34 -7.74 6.61 -6.57
C HIS A 34 -6.72 5.85 -5.74
N GLY A 35 -7.13 4.68 -5.25
CA GLY A 35 -6.30 3.84 -4.40
C GLY A 35 -6.72 2.38 -4.48
N LEU A 36 -6.03 1.56 -3.70
CA LEU A 36 -6.37 0.16 -3.51
C LEU A 36 -7.10 0.01 -2.17
N LEU A 37 -8.20 -0.74 -2.19
CA LEU A 37 -8.85 -1.19 -0.97
C LEU A 37 -7.95 -2.23 -0.29
N MET A 38 -7.53 -1.94 0.93
CA MET A 38 -6.76 -2.85 1.77
C MET A 38 -7.65 -3.36 2.90
N THR A 39 -7.62 -4.67 3.08
CA THR A 39 -8.30 -5.43 4.13
C THR A 39 -7.29 -6.37 4.78
N PRO A 40 -7.55 -6.96 5.96
CA PRO A 40 -6.73 -8.06 6.46
C PRO A 40 -6.63 -9.20 5.43
N HIS A 41 -5.46 -9.83 5.32
CA HIS A 41 -5.31 -11.04 4.51
C HIS A 41 -5.74 -12.26 5.33
N ILE A 42 -6.82 -12.92 4.89
CA ILE A 42 -7.41 -14.07 5.57
C ILE A 42 -7.26 -15.30 4.67
N GLU A 43 -6.70 -16.38 5.21
CA GLU A 43 -6.56 -17.66 4.53
C GLU A 43 -7.02 -18.78 5.47
N GLY A 44 -7.93 -19.64 5.02
CA GLY A 44 -8.43 -20.75 5.83
C GLY A 44 -9.22 -20.37 7.10
N GLY A 45 -9.59 -19.10 7.26
CA GLY A 45 -10.27 -18.58 8.45
C GLY A 45 -9.35 -17.93 9.48
N ASP A 46 -8.03 -18.01 9.27
CA ASP A 46 -7.03 -17.34 10.09
C ASP A 46 -6.56 -16.04 9.41
N VAL A 47 -6.26 -15.02 10.23
CA VAL A 47 -5.64 -13.79 9.76
C VAL A 47 -4.15 -14.07 9.55
N VAL A 48 -3.73 -14.08 8.29
CA VAL A 48 -2.32 -14.28 7.90
C VAL A 48 -1.54 -12.98 8.03
N GLU A 49 -2.15 -11.85 7.66
CA GLU A 49 -1.55 -10.52 7.76
C GLU A 49 -2.63 -9.51 8.17
N PRO A 50 -2.50 -8.84 9.33
CA PRO A 50 -3.47 -7.85 9.80
C PRO A 50 -3.47 -6.60 8.92
N LEU A 51 -4.55 -5.82 8.97
CA LEU A 51 -4.66 -4.59 8.17
C LEU A 51 -3.50 -3.62 8.44
N GLY A 52 -3.13 -3.46 9.71
CA GLY A 52 -2.06 -2.56 10.16
C GLY A 52 -0.74 -2.79 9.44
N GLU A 53 -0.28 -4.04 9.38
CA GLU A 53 0.96 -4.43 8.68
C GLU A 53 0.89 -4.14 7.18
N ARG A 54 -0.27 -4.37 6.55
CA ARG A 54 -0.46 -4.14 5.10
C ARG A 54 -0.44 -2.68 4.70
N VAL A 55 -0.79 -1.79 5.63
CA VAL A 55 -0.98 -0.35 5.37
C VAL A 55 0.11 0.52 5.98
N LEU A 56 0.96 -0.02 6.85
CA LEU A 56 2.16 0.66 7.37
C LEU A 56 3.02 1.19 6.22
N GLY A 57 3.42 2.46 6.35
CA GLY A 57 4.23 3.18 5.36
C GLY A 57 3.46 3.69 4.14
N ARG A 58 2.15 3.41 4.03
CA ARG A 58 1.31 3.90 2.92
C ARG A 58 0.60 5.20 3.27
N VAL A 59 0.14 5.91 2.24
CA VAL A 59 -0.67 7.11 2.38
C VAL A 59 -2.15 6.79 2.19
N ILE A 60 -3.02 7.27 3.08
CA ILE A 60 -4.48 7.13 2.96
C ILE A 60 -4.97 7.93 1.74
N ALA A 61 -5.75 7.30 0.86
CA ALA A 61 -6.28 7.96 -0.35
C ALA A 61 -7.62 8.69 -0.08
N ARG A 62 -8.42 8.19 0.85
CA ARG A 62 -9.75 8.75 1.20
C ARG A 62 -9.96 8.72 2.71
N ASP A 63 -10.72 9.69 3.22
CA ASP A 63 -11.03 9.78 4.64
C ASP A 63 -11.58 8.45 5.16
N VAL A 64 -11.03 8.00 6.28
CA VAL A 64 -11.48 6.81 7.00
C VAL A 64 -12.42 7.26 8.10
N PHE A 65 -13.64 6.72 8.04
CA PHE A 65 -14.70 7.04 8.99
C PHE A 65 -14.75 6.02 10.11
N LYS A 66 -15.11 6.48 11.31
CA LYS A 66 -15.36 5.58 12.42
C LYS A 66 -16.57 4.70 12.13
N PRO A 67 -16.47 3.38 12.35
CA PRO A 67 -17.57 2.46 12.08
C PRO A 67 -18.89 2.93 12.69
N GLY A 68 -19.92 3.04 11.86
CA GLY A 68 -21.27 3.46 12.27
C GLY A 68 -21.47 4.96 12.47
N THR A 69 -20.50 5.81 12.09
CA THR A 69 -20.61 7.28 12.20
C THR A 69 -20.07 7.99 10.96
N GLU A 70 -20.31 9.30 10.85
CA GLU A 70 -19.70 10.18 9.85
C GLU A 70 -18.45 10.92 10.40
N GLU A 71 -17.94 10.48 11.55
CA GLU A 71 -16.73 11.06 12.15
C GLU A 71 -15.48 10.53 11.42
N ILE A 72 -14.68 11.44 10.85
CA ILE A 72 -13.40 11.11 10.25
C ILE A 72 -12.39 10.82 11.35
N ILE A 73 -11.77 9.64 11.31
CA ILE A 73 -10.76 9.20 12.29
C ILE A 73 -9.36 9.13 11.70
N VAL A 74 -9.23 8.94 10.38
CA VAL A 74 -7.95 9.08 9.68
C VAL A 74 -8.20 9.90 8.41
N PRO A 75 -7.67 11.12 8.30
CA PRO A 75 -7.90 11.95 7.12
C PRO A 75 -7.11 11.45 5.90
N ALA A 76 -7.63 11.72 4.71
CA ALA A 76 -6.93 11.50 3.45
C ALA A 76 -5.59 12.24 3.42
N GLY A 77 -4.59 11.63 2.79
CA GLY A 77 -3.22 12.16 2.72
C GLY A 77 -2.36 11.85 3.94
N THR A 78 -2.89 11.16 4.96
CA THR A 78 -2.13 10.72 6.13
C THR A 78 -1.16 9.61 5.76
N LEU A 79 0.12 9.78 6.09
CA LEU A 79 1.11 8.71 6.07
C LEU A 79 0.90 7.83 7.30
N VAL A 80 0.65 6.54 7.09
CA VAL A 80 0.47 5.57 8.16
C VAL A 80 1.84 5.20 8.73
N ASP A 81 2.13 5.68 9.92
CA ASP A 81 3.26 5.25 10.74
C ASP A 81 2.80 4.22 11.80
N GLU A 82 3.72 3.78 12.67
CA GLU A 82 3.42 2.78 13.70
C GLU A 82 2.33 3.24 14.67
N LYS A 83 2.23 4.55 14.95
CA LYS A 83 1.18 5.09 15.84
C LYS A 83 -0.18 5.05 15.16
N TRP A 84 -0.22 5.35 13.87
CA TRP A 84 -1.44 5.20 13.08
C TRP A 84 -1.89 3.76 12.97
N VAL A 85 -0.97 2.80 12.86
CA VAL A 85 -1.30 1.37 12.90
C VAL A 85 -2.00 1.00 14.21
N GLU A 86 -1.40 1.33 15.36
CA GLU A 86 -2.03 1.07 16.66
C GLU A 86 -3.41 1.71 16.77
N PHE A 87 -3.56 2.95 16.27
CA PHE A 87 -4.83 3.65 16.26
C PHE A 87 -5.89 2.97 15.38
N ILE A 88 -5.52 2.50 14.18
CA ILE A 88 -6.41 1.80 13.24
C ILE A 88 -6.92 0.50 13.88
N GLU A 89 -6.04 -0.25 14.54
CA GLU A 89 -6.39 -1.50 15.22
C GLU A 89 -7.31 -1.28 16.43
N LEU A 90 -7.00 -0.30 17.28
CA LEU A 90 -7.81 0.04 18.45
C LEU A 90 -9.23 0.49 18.09
N ASN A 91 -9.40 1.12 16.92
CA ASN A 91 -10.72 1.57 16.44
C ASN A 91 -11.46 0.51 15.60
N SER A 92 -10.92 -0.71 15.48
CA SER A 92 -11.54 -1.82 14.74
C SER A 92 -11.91 -1.42 13.31
N ILE A 93 -10.98 -0.77 12.61
CA ILE A 93 -11.14 -0.43 11.20
C ILE A 93 -10.85 -1.68 10.37
N ASP A 94 -11.85 -2.12 9.59
CA ASP A 94 -11.74 -3.37 8.81
C ASP A 94 -11.15 -3.16 7.41
N GLU A 95 -11.26 -1.95 6.86
CA GLU A 95 -10.77 -1.63 5.52
C GLU A 95 -10.35 -0.17 5.39
N VAL A 96 -9.34 0.09 4.55
CA VAL A 96 -8.92 1.45 4.18
C VAL A 96 -8.56 1.51 2.71
N ILE A 97 -8.79 2.66 2.08
CA ILE A 97 -8.32 2.91 0.70
C ILE A 97 -6.99 3.65 0.79
N VAL A 98 -5.92 3.01 0.35
CA VAL A 98 -4.55 3.57 0.36
C VAL A 98 -4.12 3.94 -1.06
N ARG A 99 -3.25 4.94 -1.16
CA ARG A 99 -2.56 5.25 -2.42
C ARG A 99 -1.63 4.10 -2.79
N SER A 100 -1.43 3.94 -4.10
CA SER A 100 -0.67 2.84 -4.68
C SER A 100 0.07 3.28 -5.94
N PRO A 101 1.21 2.63 -6.26
CA PRO A 101 1.89 2.82 -7.55
C PRO A 101 0.98 2.59 -8.75
N ILE A 102 0.03 1.65 -8.63
CA ILE A 102 -0.85 1.24 -9.72
C ILE A 102 -1.91 2.31 -10.04
N SER A 103 -2.32 3.11 -9.05
CA SER A 103 -3.32 4.17 -9.20
C SER A 103 -2.73 5.57 -9.33
N CYS A 104 -1.40 5.67 -9.50
CA CYS A 104 -0.67 6.93 -9.59
C CYS A 104 -0.91 7.61 -10.95
N GLU A 105 -1.24 8.90 -10.94
CA GLU A 105 -1.50 9.68 -12.17
C GLU A 105 -0.27 10.41 -12.72
N THR A 106 0.89 10.28 -12.05
CA THR A 106 2.18 10.78 -12.57
C THR A 106 2.48 10.13 -13.92
N ARG A 107 2.63 10.95 -14.97
CA ARG A 107 2.81 10.45 -16.35
C ARG A 107 4.15 9.71 -16.58
N TYR A 108 5.23 10.18 -15.95
CA TYR A 108 6.56 9.61 -16.07
C TYR A 108 7.16 9.43 -14.67
N GLY A 109 7.23 8.19 -14.21
CA GLY A 109 7.64 7.84 -12.85
C GLY A 109 6.46 7.64 -11.91
N ILE A 110 6.67 7.92 -10.64
CA ILE A 110 5.67 7.79 -9.58
C ILE A 110 5.78 8.98 -8.61
N CYS A 111 4.68 9.42 -7.99
CA CYS A 111 4.75 10.41 -6.93
C CYS A 111 5.10 9.77 -5.58
N ALA A 112 5.77 10.53 -4.70
CA ALA A 112 6.21 10.06 -3.40
C ALA A 112 5.06 9.57 -2.50
N LYS A 113 3.87 10.16 -2.61
CA LYS A 113 2.69 9.73 -1.83
C LYS A 113 2.01 8.46 -2.36
N CYS A 114 2.27 8.05 -3.60
CA CYS A 114 1.71 6.82 -4.16
C CYS A 114 2.65 5.63 -4.03
N TYR A 115 3.95 5.86 -3.83
CA TYR A 115 4.95 4.84 -3.57
C TYR A 115 4.71 4.19 -2.20
#